data_AF-A0A6V7YCI5-F1
#
_entry.id   AF-A0A6V7YCI5-F1
#
_cell.length_a   1.000
_cell.length_b   1.000
_cell.length_c   1.000
_cell.angle_alpha   90.00
_cell.angle_beta   90.00
_cell.angle_gamma   90.00
#
_symmetry.space_group_name_H-M   'P 1'
#
loop_
_entity.id
_entity.type
_entity.pdbx_description
1 polymer ?
#
loop_
_entity_poly.entity_id
_entity_poly.type
_entity_poly.pdbx_seq_one_letter_code
_entity_poly.pdbx_strand_id
1 'polypeptide(L)'
;ELELKAEKDNAELRIGNVADYQEVVNAEWTILYNKLEKIHESGAKIVLSKLPIGDVATQWFADRDMFCAGRVQDEDIERVLASCGGSLLTTVSQVDASVLGCCGEFYEQQVGSERYNFFTGGSKAKSCTLVLRGGSEQFIAETERSLHDAIMIVRRAMRNDSIVAGGGAIEIELSRHILELGNKREMKDQFFWKGYAKAFEAIPQQLCHNAGLDAITMLGELRAAHAKGQKWCGIDIQAERVADNMEGCIWEPALVKENAIISATEAACLILSIDQTIKNVKSSNEMPGLPGQH
;
A
#
# COMPACT_ATOMS: atom_id res chain seq x y z
N GLU A 1 17.55 14.70 17.57
CA GLU A 1 18.33 15.54 16.63
C GLU A 1 19.79 15.50 17.05
N LEU A 2 20.69 15.24 16.10
CA LEU A 2 22.14 15.24 16.29
C LEU A 2 22.74 16.41 15.49
N GLU A 3 22.18 17.60 15.69
CA GLU A 3 22.61 18.83 15.04
C GLU A 3 22.90 19.90 16.09
N LEU A 4 23.90 20.73 15.80
CA LEU A 4 24.33 21.83 16.66
C LEU A 4 23.35 23.01 16.63
N LYS A 5 22.44 23.03 15.65
CA LYS A 5 21.30 23.94 15.59
C LYS A 5 20.05 23.17 15.19
N ALA A 6 19.16 22.94 16.15
CA ALA A 6 17.77 22.65 15.87
C ALA A 6 16.92 23.56 16.75
N GLU A 7 16.70 24.78 16.27
CA GLU A 7 15.66 25.68 16.75
C GLU A 7 14.30 25.01 16.49
N LYS A 8 13.71 24.42 17.52
CA LYS A 8 12.25 24.31 17.57
C LYS A 8 11.64 25.13 18.69
N ASP A 9 12.40 25.38 19.75
CA ASP A 9 12.03 26.30 20.82
C ASP A 9 13.15 27.33 21.00
N ASN A 10 12.92 28.55 20.51
CA ASN A 10 13.87 29.65 20.67
C ASN A 10 13.96 30.04 22.15
N ALA A 11 14.97 29.53 22.85
CA ALA A 11 15.30 29.98 24.20
C ALA A 11 16.10 31.29 24.11
N GLU A 12 15.53 32.39 24.62
CA GLU A 12 16.26 33.67 24.72
C GLU A 12 17.36 33.56 25.79
N LEU A 13 18.61 33.46 25.35
CA LEU A 13 19.79 33.58 26.22
C LEU A 13 20.21 35.04 26.34
N ARG A 14 20.08 35.62 27.54
CA ARG A 14 20.60 36.97 27.85
C ARG A 14 21.98 36.86 28.47
N ILE A 15 23.00 37.23 27.70
CA ILE A 15 24.40 37.13 28.10
C ILE A 15 24.93 38.53 28.40
N GLY A 16 25.42 38.73 29.63
CA GLY A 16 25.91 40.04 30.11
C GLY A 16 27.42 40.24 29.92
N ASN A 17 28.19 39.18 29.69
CA ASN A 17 29.65 39.20 29.61
C ASN A 17 30.18 38.33 28.46
N VAL A 18 31.35 38.69 27.91
CA VAL A 18 31.98 37.98 26.78
C VAL A 18 32.46 36.59 27.19
N ALA A 19 32.87 36.41 28.45
CA ALA A 19 33.29 35.12 28.99
C ALA A 19 32.14 34.10 28.98
N ASP A 20 30.96 34.51 29.45
CA ASP A 20 29.76 33.67 29.51
C ASP A 20 29.31 33.21 28.11
N TYR A 21 29.55 34.03 27.06
CA TYR A 21 29.26 33.64 25.68
C TYR A 21 30.11 32.43 25.25
N GLN A 22 31.41 32.43 25.58
CA GLN A 22 32.29 31.32 25.26
C GLN A 22 31.91 30.05 26.04
N GLU A 23 31.46 30.18 27.29
CA GLU A 23 30.99 29.05 28.10
C GLU A 23 29.73 28.40 27.50
N VAL A 24 28.78 29.20 27.02
CA VAL A 24 27.57 28.70 26.35
C VAL A 24 27.93 27.90 25.09
N VAL A 25 28.80 28.45 24.24
CA VAL A 25 29.26 27.76 23.03
C VAL A 25 29.94 26.43 23.40
N ASN A 26 30.84 26.44 24.39
CA ASN A 26 31.51 25.23 24.84
C ASN A 26 30.53 24.20 25.43
N ALA A 27 29.48 24.65 26.12
CA ALA A 27 28.43 23.79 26.66
C ALA A 27 27.62 23.10 25.56
N GLU A 28 27.25 23.81 24.48
CA GLU A 28 26.56 23.22 23.33
C GLU A 28 27.38 22.11 22.68
N TRP A 29 28.68 22.35 22.45
CA TRP A 29 29.59 21.35 21.93
C TRP A 29 29.69 20.14 22.86
N THR A 30 29.81 20.38 24.17
CA THR A 30 29.89 19.31 25.18
C THR A 30 28.62 18.44 25.17
N ILE A 31 27.44 19.06 25.06
CA ILE A 31 26.16 18.34 24.98
C ILE A 31 26.11 17.47 23.71
N LEU A 32 26.58 17.98 22.58
CA LEU A 32 26.62 17.22 21.33
C LEU A 32 27.56 16.02 21.45
N TYR A 33 28.80 16.22 21.88
CA TYR A 33 29.78 15.14 22.04
C TYR A 33 29.33 14.09 23.05
N ASN A 34 28.74 14.50 24.17
CA ASN A 34 28.19 13.56 25.15
C ASN A 34 27.06 12.68 24.57
N LYS A 35 26.24 13.22 23.64
CA LYS A 35 25.23 12.40 22.94
C LYS A 35 25.89 11.41 21.99
N LEU A 36 26.90 11.84 21.22
CA LEU A 36 27.60 10.98 20.28
C LEU A 36 28.36 9.85 21.00
N GLU A 37 29.02 10.17 22.11
CA GLU A 37 29.75 9.22 22.94
C GLU A 37 28.83 8.13 23.50
N LYS A 38 27.65 8.49 24.05
CA LYS A 38 26.66 7.50 24.50
C LYS A 38 26.22 6.53 23.41
N ILE A 39 26.07 7.01 22.17
CA ILE A 39 25.71 6.14 21.04
C ILE A 39 26.86 5.16 20.74
N HIS A 40 28.10 5.61 20.83
CA HIS A 40 29.27 4.76 20.64
C HIS A 40 29.43 3.73 21.78
N GLU A 41 29.25 4.15 23.03
CA GLU A 41 29.28 3.29 24.22
C GLU A 41 28.22 2.18 24.16
N SER A 42 27.07 2.46 23.53
CA SER A 42 26.03 1.44 23.31
C SER A 42 26.46 0.30 22.38
N GLY A 43 27.53 0.49 21.59
CA GLY A 43 28.02 -0.47 20.61
C GLY A 43 27.28 -0.46 19.27
N ALA A 44 26.42 0.52 19.02
CA ALA A 44 25.73 0.67 17.74
C ALA A 44 26.73 0.89 16.59
N LYS A 45 26.54 0.19 15.47
CA LYS A 45 27.33 0.37 14.24
C LYS A 45 26.60 1.16 13.16
N ILE A 46 25.27 1.15 13.20
CA ILE A 46 24.40 1.82 12.24
C ILE A 46 23.42 2.69 13.01
N VAL A 47 23.41 3.99 12.72
CA VAL A 47 22.56 4.98 13.37
C VAL A 47 21.58 5.55 12.34
N LEU A 48 20.29 5.32 12.55
CA LEU A 48 19.23 5.87 11.71
C LEU A 48 18.45 6.92 12.48
N SER A 49 18.18 8.06 11.84
CA SER A 49 17.40 9.14 12.43
C SER A 49 16.34 9.65 11.46
N LYS A 50 15.11 9.85 11.98
CA LYS A 50 14.03 10.58 11.29
C LYS A 50 14.42 12.00 10.94
N LEU A 51 15.17 12.60 11.85
CA LEU A 51 15.61 13.98 11.79
C LEU A 51 17.01 14.03 11.17
N PRO A 52 17.41 15.18 10.64
CA PRO A 52 18.74 15.30 10.06
C PRO A 52 19.84 15.06 11.11
N ILE A 53 20.99 14.62 10.60
CA ILE A 53 22.23 14.40 11.36
C ILE A 53 23.22 15.42 10.82
N GLY A 54 23.82 16.20 11.72
CA GLY A 54 24.74 17.27 11.32
C GLY A 54 26.07 16.75 10.78
N ASP A 55 26.78 17.59 10.05
CA ASP A 55 28.07 17.25 9.44
C ASP A 55 29.11 16.83 10.48
N VAL A 56 29.17 17.53 11.62
CA VAL A 56 30.08 17.20 12.73
C VAL A 56 29.78 15.81 13.28
N ALA A 57 28.51 15.47 13.46
CA ALA A 57 28.11 14.14 13.94
C ALA A 57 28.47 13.05 12.92
N THR A 58 28.25 13.33 11.63
CA THR A 58 28.58 12.41 10.54
C THR A 58 30.08 12.13 10.47
N GLN A 59 30.92 13.17 10.57
CA GLN A 59 32.37 13.01 10.60
C GLN A 59 32.83 12.23 11.84
N TRP A 60 32.27 12.55 13.01
CA TRP A 60 32.62 11.88 14.26
C TRP A 60 32.30 10.38 14.25
N PHE A 61 31.18 10.00 13.61
CA PHE A 61 30.81 8.60 13.37
C PHE A 61 31.71 7.93 12.34
N ALA A 62 32.09 8.62 11.26
CA ALA A 62 33.01 8.12 10.24
C ALA A 62 34.39 7.79 10.83
N ASP A 63 34.92 8.64 11.71
CA ASP A 63 36.20 8.42 12.40
C ASP A 63 36.19 7.17 13.31
N ARG A 64 35.02 6.59 13.59
CA ARG A 64 34.80 5.43 14.48
C ARG A 64 34.19 4.22 13.77
N ASP A 65 34.22 4.21 12.44
CA ASP A 65 33.64 3.15 11.61
C ASP A 65 32.16 2.89 11.94
N MET A 66 31.39 3.96 12.13
CA MET A 66 29.94 3.92 12.34
C MET A 66 29.23 4.55 11.14
N PHE A 67 28.25 3.84 10.59
CA PHE A 67 27.40 4.37 9.54
C PHE A 67 26.25 5.17 10.14
N CYS A 68 25.94 6.33 9.57
CA CYS A 68 24.77 7.10 9.97
C CYS A 68 23.97 7.59 8.76
N ALA A 69 22.64 7.54 8.86
CA ALA A 69 21.72 8.13 7.89
C ALA A 69 20.64 8.95 8.61
N GLY A 70 20.57 10.23 8.26
CA GLY A 70 19.52 11.14 8.73
C GLY A 70 18.39 11.29 7.70
N ARG A 71 17.28 11.91 8.12
CA ARG A 71 16.08 12.14 7.28
C ARG A 71 15.47 10.85 6.71
N VAL A 72 15.53 9.76 7.47
CA VAL A 72 14.89 8.49 7.08
C VAL A 72 13.38 8.63 7.25
N GLN A 73 12.61 8.16 6.27
CA GLN A 73 11.16 8.21 6.31
C GLN A 73 10.60 7.34 7.45
N ASP A 74 9.44 7.74 7.98
CA ASP A 74 8.80 7.05 9.10
C ASP A 74 8.46 5.59 8.75
N GLU A 75 7.95 5.35 7.55
CA GLU A 75 7.62 4.01 7.05
C GLU A 75 8.85 3.10 6.96
N ASP A 76 10.00 3.65 6.55
CA ASP A 76 11.25 2.89 6.45
C ASP A 76 11.79 2.49 7.82
N ILE A 77 11.66 3.37 8.82
CA ILE A 77 12.04 3.04 10.19
C ILE A 77 11.18 1.92 10.74
N GLU A 78 9.87 1.96 10.51
CA GLU A 78 8.98 0.87 10.92
C GLU A 78 9.34 -0.45 10.24
N ARG A 79 9.70 -0.42 8.95
CA ARG A 79 10.19 -1.61 8.22
C ARG A 79 11.50 -2.15 8.77
N VAL A 80 12.46 -1.28 9.09
CA VAL A 80 13.74 -1.68 9.70
C VAL A 80 13.49 -2.27 11.10
N LEU A 81 12.63 -1.67 11.91
CA LEU A 81 12.26 -2.20 13.23
C LEU A 81 11.56 -3.57 13.12
N ALA A 82 10.71 -3.76 12.10
CA ALA A 82 10.04 -5.03 11.84
C ALA A 82 11.01 -6.12 11.33
N SER A 83 12.05 -5.76 10.59
CA SER A 83 13.05 -6.68 10.04
C SER A 83 14.18 -7.00 11.02
N CYS A 84 14.91 -5.97 11.45
CA CYS A 84 16.12 -6.07 12.29
C CYS A 84 15.80 -6.13 13.78
N GLY A 85 14.58 -5.74 14.18
CA GLY A 85 14.23 -5.55 15.59
C GLY A 85 14.71 -4.19 16.11
N GLY A 86 14.88 -4.11 17.44
CA GLY A 86 15.16 -2.86 18.14
C GLY A 86 13.90 -2.04 18.45
N SER A 87 14.13 -0.88 19.06
CA SER A 87 13.09 0.05 19.50
C SER A 87 13.42 1.47 19.06
N LEU A 88 12.42 2.23 18.61
CA LEU A 88 12.59 3.65 18.33
C LEU A 88 12.81 4.43 19.63
N LEU A 89 13.93 5.13 19.72
CA LEU A 89 14.25 5.99 20.85
C LEU A 89 14.07 7.46 20.49
N THR A 90 13.46 8.22 21.39
CA THR A 90 13.35 9.69 21.28
C THR A 90 14.55 10.40 21.91
N THR A 91 15.17 9.78 22.92
CA THR A 91 16.30 10.36 23.69
C THR A 91 17.51 9.44 23.67
N VAL A 92 18.70 10.03 23.52
CA VAL A 92 19.99 9.31 23.44
C VAL A 92 20.47 8.77 24.79
N SER A 93 19.92 9.27 25.90
CA SER A 93 20.31 8.83 27.25
C SER A 93 19.87 7.41 27.62
N GLN A 94 18.95 6.80 26.87
CA GLN A 94 18.39 5.47 27.14
C GLN A 94 18.86 4.43 26.11
N VAL A 95 20.00 4.67 25.46
CA VAL A 95 20.54 3.76 24.44
C VAL A 95 21.30 2.64 25.15
N ASP A 96 20.61 1.56 25.45
CA ASP A 96 21.18 0.32 25.99
C ASP A 96 21.28 -0.76 24.90
N ALA A 97 22.15 -1.76 25.10
CA ALA A 97 22.28 -2.88 24.15
C ALA A 97 20.98 -3.66 23.91
N SER A 98 20.01 -3.58 24.83
CA SER A 98 18.69 -4.23 24.71
C SER A 98 17.78 -3.59 23.66
N VAL A 99 18.00 -2.32 23.32
CA VAL A 99 17.17 -1.58 22.36
C VAL A 99 17.68 -1.67 20.93
N LEU A 100 18.91 -2.18 20.74
CA LEU A 100 19.55 -2.24 19.44
C LEU A 100 19.00 -3.40 18.60
N GLY A 101 18.72 -3.12 17.33
CA GLY A 101 18.40 -4.13 16.33
C GLY A 101 19.65 -4.85 15.84
N CYS A 102 19.47 -6.05 15.30
CA CYS A 102 20.55 -6.83 14.70
C CYS A 102 20.14 -7.31 13.29
N CYS A 103 21.08 -7.19 12.36
CA CYS A 103 20.97 -7.70 10.99
C CYS A 103 22.22 -8.51 10.66
N GLY A 104 22.08 -9.48 9.75
CA GLY A 104 23.17 -10.36 9.34
C GLY A 104 24.23 -9.61 8.53
N GLU A 105 23.80 -8.83 7.55
CA GLU A 105 24.72 -8.08 6.69
C GLU A 105 24.12 -6.72 6.31
N PHE A 106 24.97 -5.70 6.38
CA PHE A 106 24.68 -4.34 5.96
C PHE A 106 25.69 -3.91 4.90
N TYR A 107 25.20 -3.39 3.78
CA TYR A 107 26.06 -2.85 2.73
C TYR A 107 25.37 -1.72 1.97
N GLU A 108 26.17 -0.77 1.47
CA GLU A 108 25.72 0.25 0.53
C GLU A 108 26.02 -0.25 -0.89
N GLN A 109 25.00 -0.28 -1.76
CA GLN A 109 25.16 -0.64 -3.15
C GLN A 109 24.53 0.41 -4.06
N GLN A 110 25.25 0.78 -5.11
CA GLN A 110 24.72 1.62 -6.17
C GLN A 110 23.80 0.81 -7.08
N VAL A 111 22.54 1.26 -7.21
CA VAL A 111 21.55 0.66 -8.09
C VAL A 111 21.04 1.75 -9.04
N GLY A 112 21.45 1.68 -10.30
CA GLY A 112 21.23 2.75 -11.26
C GLY A 112 22.09 3.97 -10.92
N SER A 113 21.46 5.14 -10.81
CA SER A 113 22.15 6.40 -10.49
C SER A 113 22.22 6.71 -9.00
N GLU A 114 21.55 5.91 -8.15
CA GLU A 114 21.38 6.17 -6.72
C GLU A 114 22.06 5.09 -5.87
N ARG A 115 22.42 5.46 -4.63
CA ARG A 115 22.98 4.54 -3.64
C ARG A 115 21.90 4.14 -2.65
N TYR A 116 21.79 2.84 -2.41
CA TYR A 116 20.83 2.28 -1.48
C TYR A 116 21.56 1.54 -0.36
N ASN A 117 21.02 1.65 0.85
CA ASN A 117 21.51 0.98 2.05
C ASN A 117 20.67 -0.29 2.28
N PHE A 118 21.31 -1.45 2.17
CA PHE A 118 20.65 -2.74 2.29
C PHE A 118 20.88 -3.34 3.67
N PHE A 119 19.78 -3.74 4.32
CA PHE A 119 19.79 -4.50 5.56
C PHE A 119 19.29 -5.91 5.24
N THR A 120 20.19 -6.90 5.29
CA THR A 120 19.86 -8.30 4.97
C THR A 120 20.05 -9.20 6.20
N GLY A 121 19.30 -10.30 6.26
CA GLY A 121 19.35 -11.22 7.40
C GLY A 121 18.84 -10.61 8.71
N GLY A 122 17.74 -9.86 8.67
CA GLY A 122 17.14 -9.28 9.88
C GLY A 122 16.72 -10.35 10.90
N SER A 123 17.01 -10.12 12.18
CA SER A 123 16.76 -11.10 13.25
C SER A 123 15.30 -11.54 13.39
N LYS A 124 14.34 -10.65 13.09
CA LYS A 124 12.88 -10.94 13.16
C LYS A 124 12.29 -11.25 11.79
N ALA A 125 12.85 -10.70 10.71
CA ALA A 125 12.47 -10.90 9.31
C ALA A 125 10.94 -10.84 9.04
N LYS A 126 10.20 -9.97 9.74
CA LYS A 126 8.75 -9.78 9.53
C LYS A 126 8.41 -8.80 8.40
N SER A 127 9.42 -8.13 7.87
CA SER A 127 9.29 -7.21 6.74
C SER A 127 10.31 -7.60 5.67
N CYS A 128 9.92 -7.43 4.41
CA CYS A 128 10.79 -7.59 3.25
C CYS A 128 10.59 -6.41 2.30
N THR A 129 11.64 -6.07 1.56
CA THR A 129 11.63 -5.00 0.56
C THR A 129 12.00 -5.61 -0.78
N LEU A 130 11.22 -5.30 -1.81
CA LEU A 130 11.50 -5.68 -3.20
C LEU A 130 11.96 -4.43 -3.94
N VAL A 131 13.16 -4.48 -4.54
CA VAL A 131 13.67 -3.39 -5.38
C VAL A 131 13.33 -3.71 -6.83
N LEU A 132 12.43 -2.93 -7.42
CA LEU A 132 12.02 -3.07 -8.81
C LEU A 132 12.90 -2.20 -9.71
N ARG A 133 13.28 -2.73 -10.87
CA ARG A 133 14.01 -2.01 -11.91
C ARG A 133 13.28 -2.15 -13.23
N GLY A 134 13.23 -1.06 -13.99
CA GLY A 134 12.59 -1.02 -15.30
C GLY A 134 13.20 0.08 -16.17
N GLY A 135 12.97 -0.02 -17.48
CA GLY A 135 13.48 0.96 -18.44
C GLY A 135 12.70 2.29 -18.46
N SER A 136 11.47 2.30 -17.92
CA SER A 136 10.66 3.51 -17.75
C SER A 136 9.89 3.46 -16.44
N GLU A 137 9.55 4.63 -15.89
CA GLU A 137 8.75 4.75 -14.68
C GLU A 137 7.36 4.10 -14.83
N GLN A 138 6.78 4.16 -16.03
CA GLN A 138 5.49 3.54 -16.33
C GLN A 138 5.54 2.02 -16.17
N PHE A 139 6.61 1.36 -16.64
CA PHE A 139 6.78 -0.09 -16.46
C PHE A 139 7.01 -0.45 -14.99
N ILE A 140 7.74 0.38 -14.24
CA ILE A 140 7.97 0.15 -12.80
C ILE A 140 6.65 0.26 -12.05
N ALA A 141 5.85 1.31 -12.29
CA ALA A 141 4.55 1.50 -11.66
C ALA A 141 3.57 0.36 -11.99
N GLU A 142 3.58 -0.14 -13.23
CA GLU A 142 2.74 -1.28 -13.62
C GLU A 142 3.21 -2.59 -12.97
N THR A 143 4.53 -2.78 -12.85
CA THR A 143 5.12 -3.94 -12.16
C THR A 143 4.80 -3.91 -10.67
N GLU A 144 4.89 -2.74 -10.03
CA GLU A 144 4.52 -2.55 -8.63
C GLU A 144 3.06 -2.90 -8.40
N ARG A 145 2.15 -2.38 -9.23
CA ARG A 145 0.72 -2.70 -9.16
C ARG A 145 0.47 -4.19 -9.33
N SER A 146 1.05 -4.79 -10.36
CA SER A 146 0.92 -6.23 -10.66
C SER A 146 1.40 -7.10 -9.50
N LEU A 147 2.54 -6.76 -8.90
CA LEU A 147 3.08 -7.48 -7.74
C LEU A 147 2.23 -7.26 -6.48
N HIS A 148 1.74 -6.05 -6.27
CA HIS A 148 0.84 -5.76 -5.17
C HIS A 148 -0.41 -6.63 -5.22
N ASP A 149 -1.05 -6.72 -6.39
CA ASP A 149 -2.23 -7.55 -6.62
C ASP A 149 -1.92 -9.03 -6.40
N ALA A 150 -0.78 -9.52 -6.92
CA ALA A 150 -0.35 -10.90 -6.72
C ALA A 150 -0.11 -11.23 -5.22
N ILE A 151 0.58 -10.36 -4.48
CA ILE A 151 0.83 -10.52 -3.04
C ILE A 151 -0.50 -10.53 -2.27
N MET A 152 -1.43 -9.65 -2.63
CA MET A 152 -2.75 -9.58 -2.00
C MET A 152 -3.58 -10.84 -2.27
N ILE A 153 -3.52 -11.40 -3.48
CA ILE A 153 -4.18 -12.66 -3.82
C ILE A 153 -3.60 -13.81 -2.99
N VAL A 154 -2.27 -13.96 -2.95
CA VAL A 154 -1.61 -15.01 -2.14
C VAL A 154 -1.96 -14.85 -0.66
N ARG A 155 -1.93 -13.63 -0.13
CA ARG A 155 -2.32 -13.35 1.26
C ARG A 155 -3.77 -13.73 1.55
N ARG A 156 -4.70 -13.49 0.62
CA ARG A 156 -6.11 -13.87 0.75
C ARG A 156 -6.29 -15.38 0.64
N ALA A 157 -5.60 -16.03 -0.30
CA ALA A 157 -5.60 -17.48 -0.47
C ALA A 157 -5.05 -18.20 0.77
N MET A 158 -4.00 -17.67 1.42
CA MET A 158 -3.48 -18.23 2.68
C MET A 158 -4.46 -18.14 3.86
N ARG A 159 -5.42 -17.22 3.80
CA ARG A 159 -6.42 -17.04 4.87
C ARG A 159 -7.71 -17.80 4.61
N ASN A 160 -7.99 -18.15 3.36
CA ASN A 160 -9.24 -18.76 2.96
C ASN A 160 -8.97 -19.89 1.97
N ASP A 161 -9.31 -21.11 2.36
CA ASP A 161 -9.09 -22.31 1.56
C ASP A 161 -10.14 -22.47 0.44
N SER A 162 -11.22 -21.68 0.44
CA SER A 162 -12.23 -21.73 -0.61
C SER A 162 -11.84 -20.88 -1.83
N ILE A 163 -11.63 -21.59 -2.94
CA ILE A 163 -11.33 -21.01 -4.25
C ILE A 163 -12.44 -21.32 -5.26
N VAL A 164 -12.54 -20.46 -6.27
CA VAL A 164 -13.47 -20.57 -7.39
C VAL A 164 -12.75 -20.26 -8.70
N ALA A 165 -13.25 -20.74 -9.83
CA ALA A 165 -12.68 -20.39 -11.13
C ALA A 165 -12.96 -18.91 -11.49
N GLY A 166 -11.93 -18.23 -11.98
CA GLY A 166 -12.02 -16.86 -12.45
C GLY A 166 -12.50 -16.73 -13.89
N GLY A 167 -12.26 -15.56 -14.50
CA GLY A 167 -12.50 -15.33 -15.95
C GLY A 167 -13.97 -15.39 -16.36
N GLY A 168 -14.89 -14.99 -15.47
CA GLY A 168 -16.32 -14.95 -15.76
C GLY A 168 -17.08 -16.27 -15.56
N ALA A 169 -16.39 -17.35 -15.15
CA ALA A 169 -17.00 -18.66 -14.94
C ALA A 169 -18.10 -18.63 -13.85
N ILE A 170 -17.75 -18.08 -12.68
CA ILE A 170 -18.69 -17.98 -11.56
C ILE A 170 -19.87 -17.07 -11.89
N GLU A 171 -19.63 -15.96 -12.58
CA GLU A 171 -20.67 -15.01 -12.99
C GLU A 171 -21.73 -15.67 -13.87
N ILE A 172 -21.31 -16.51 -14.83
CA ILE A 172 -22.25 -17.25 -15.68
C ILE A 172 -22.97 -18.36 -14.91
N GLU A 173 -22.28 -19.10 -14.03
CA GLU A 173 -22.93 -20.13 -13.23
C GLU A 173 -23.97 -19.53 -12.27
N LEU A 174 -23.66 -18.38 -11.66
CA LEU A 174 -24.62 -17.62 -10.85
C LEU A 174 -25.79 -17.11 -11.68
N SER A 175 -25.53 -16.54 -12.85
CA SER A 175 -26.59 -16.10 -13.78
C SER A 175 -27.56 -17.25 -14.11
N ARG A 176 -27.03 -18.44 -14.41
CA ARG A 176 -27.83 -19.66 -14.67
C ARG A 176 -28.70 -20.03 -13.47
N HIS A 177 -28.12 -20.11 -12.27
CA HIS A 177 -28.87 -20.44 -11.07
C HIS A 177 -29.95 -19.41 -10.72
N ILE A 178 -29.66 -18.12 -10.87
CA ILE A 178 -30.60 -17.02 -10.64
C ILE A 178 -31.78 -17.11 -11.64
N LEU A 179 -31.51 -17.44 -12.91
CA LEU A 179 -32.55 -17.67 -13.92
C LEU A 179 -33.43 -18.87 -13.61
N GLU A 180 -32.84 -19.99 -13.18
CA GLU A 180 -33.58 -21.20 -12.79
C GLU A 180 -34.51 -20.95 -11.59
N LEU A 181 -34.04 -20.17 -10.61
CA LEU A 181 -34.85 -19.75 -9.47
C LEU A 181 -35.94 -18.75 -9.88
N GLY A 182 -35.61 -17.79 -10.74
CA GLY A 182 -36.55 -16.78 -11.24
C GLY A 182 -37.70 -17.38 -12.05
N ASN A 183 -37.46 -18.46 -12.80
CA ASN A 183 -38.49 -19.15 -13.57
C ASN A 183 -39.53 -19.87 -12.72
N LYS A 184 -39.27 -20.08 -11.42
CA LYS A 184 -40.23 -20.68 -10.48
C LYS A 184 -41.09 -19.64 -9.75
N ARG A 185 -40.84 -18.35 -9.96
CA ARG A 185 -41.51 -17.23 -9.27
C ARG A 185 -42.68 -16.67 -10.09
N GLU A 186 -43.46 -15.80 -9.46
CA GLU A 186 -44.58 -15.11 -10.10
C GLU A 186 -44.11 -14.17 -11.24
N MET A 187 -45.01 -13.88 -12.18
CA MET A 187 -44.70 -13.22 -13.45
C MET A 187 -44.05 -11.82 -13.30
N LYS A 188 -44.42 -11.06 -12.25
CA LYS A 188 -43.82 -9.73 -12.01
C LYS A 188 -42.38 -9.82 -11.55
N ASP A 189 -42.09 -10.71 -10.60
CA ASP A 189 -40.74 -10.91 -10.06
C ASP A 189 -39.81 -11.52 -11.10
N GLN A 190 -40.33 -12.34 -12.02
CA GLN A 190 -39.52 -13.00 -13.05
C GLN A 190 -38.69 -12.02 -13.89
N PHE A 191 -39.20 -10.80 -14.15
CA PHE A 191 -38.45 -9.78 -14.87
C PHE A 191 -37.25 -9.26 -14.09
N PHE A 192 -37.39 -9.08 -12.77
CA PHE A 192 -36.29 -8.69 -11.90
C PHE A 192 -35.20 -9.76 -11.88
N TRP A 193 -35.56 -11.03 -11.65
CA TRP A 193 -34.59 -12.13 -11.63
C TRP A 193 -33.82 -12.26 -12.95
N LYS A 194 -34.51 -12.12 -14.09
CA LYS A 194 -33.87 -12.12 -15.41
C LYS A 194 -32.93 -10.92 -15.60
N GLY A 195 -33.34 -9.73 -15.18
CA GLY A 195 -32.50 -8.53 -15.22
C GLY A 195 -31.25 -8.67 -14.35
N TYR A 196 -31.41 -9.16 -13.12
CA TYR A 196 -30.32 -9.38 -12.19
C TYR A 196 -29.33 -10.45 -12.69
N ALA A 197 -29.82 -11.58 -13.20
CA ALA A 197 -28.97 -12.60 -13.80
C ALA A 197 -28.15 -12.06 -15.00
N LYS A 198 -28.81 -11.30 -15.89
CA LYS A 198 -28.13 -10.68 -17.04
C LYS A 198 -27.05 -9.69 -16.62
N ALA A 199 -27.18 -9.03 -15.47
CA ALA A 199 -26.17 -8.10 -14.97
C ALA A 199 -24.82 -8.80 -14.68
N PHE A 200 -24.84 -10.07 -14.25
CA PHE A 200 -23.60 -10.83 -14.04
C PHE A 200 -22.82 -11.06 -15.34
N GLU A 201 -23.50 -11.15 -16.48
CA GLU A 201 -22.85 -11.35 -17.79
C GLU A 201 -22.06 -10.12 -18.25
N ALA A 202 -22.25 -8.95 -17.62
CA ALA A 202 -21.50 -7.74 -17.94
C ALA A 202 -19.99 -7.91 -17.68
N ILE A 203 -19.61 -8.71 -16.68
CA ILE A 203 -18.20 -8.95 -16.32
C ILE A 203 -17.48 -9.73 -17.44
N PRO A 204 -17.91 -10.95 -17.84
CA PRO A 204 -17.29 -11.66 -18.95
C PRO A 204 -17.41 -10.90 -20.28
N GLN A 205 -18.49 -10.14 -20.49
CA GLN A 205 -18.63 -9.29 -21.68
C GLN A 205 -17.52 -8.23 -21.73
N GLN A 206 -17.30 -7.52 -20.63
CA GLN A 206 -16.29 -6.48 -20.56
C GLN A 206 -14.88 -7.06 -20.64
N LEU A 207 -14.66 -8.26 -20.10
CA LEU A 207 -13.40 -8.98 -20.24
C LEU A 207 -13.05 -9.23 -21.71
N CYS A 208 -14.02 -9.72 -22.50
CA CYS A 208 -13.85 -9.91 -23.95
C CYS A 208 -13.54 -8.59 -24.66
N HIS A 209 -14.28 -7.52 -24.37
CA HIS A 209 -14.04 -6.22 -25.00
C HIS A 209 -12.64 -5.67 -24.70
N ASN A 210 -12.18 -5.80 -23.45
CA ASN A 210 -10.84 -5.34 -23.04
C ASN A 210 -9.73 -6.17 -23.69
N ALA A 211 -9.99 -7.45 -23.94
CA ALA A 211 -9.07 -8.35 -24.64
C ALA A 211 -9.14 -8.24 -26.17
N GLY A 212 -10.11 -7.50 -26.74
CA GLY A 212 -10.33 -7.43 -28.19
C GLY A 212 -11.00 -8.66 -28.79
N LEU A 213 -11.61 -9.52 -27.96
CA LEU A 213 -12.32 -10.73 -28.38
C LEU A 213 -13.77 -10.42 -28.76
N ASP A 214 -14.37 -11.25 -29.63
CA ASP A 214 -15.80 -11.15 -29.93
C ASP A 214 -16.64 -11.62 -28.74
N ALA A 215 -17.14 -10.65 -27.98
CA ALA A 215 -17.95 -10.90 -26.80
C ALA A 215 -19.24 -11.68 -27.11
N ILE A 216 -19.82 -11.56 -28.31
CA ILE A 216 -21.08 -12.23 -28.65
C ILE A 216 -20.86 -13.73 -28.78
N THR A 217 -19.84 -14.12 -29.56
CA THR A 217 -19.48 -15.54 -29.76
C THR A 217 -19.02 -16.17 -28.45
N MET A 218 -18.12 -15.50 -27.72
CA MET A 218 -17.57 -16.01 -26.46
C MET A 218 -18.65 -16.21 -25.38
N LEU A 219 -19.57 -15.26 -25.21
CA LEU A 219 -20.68 -15.43 -24.26
C LEU A 219 -21.64 -16.54 -24.70
N GLY A 220 -21.86 -16.70 -26.01
CA GLY A 220 -22.68 -17.78 -26.55
C GLY A 220 -22.11 -19.16 -26.22
N GLU A 221 -20.81 -19.34 -26.45
CA GLU A 221 -20.08 -20.57 -26.12
C GLU A 221 -20.06 -20.84 -24.62
N LEU A 222 -19.80 -19.80 -23.82
CA LEU A 222 -19.73 -19.91 -22.36
C LEU A 222 -21.08 -20.35 -21.77
N ARG A 223 -22.19 -19.73 -22.19
CA ARG A 223 -23.54 -20.17 -21.78
C ARG A 223 -23.82 -21.62 -22.20
N ALA A 224 -23.40 -22.02 -23.40
CA ALA A 224 -23.59 -23.39 -23.88
C ALA A 224 -22.79 -24.42 -23.07
N ALA A 225 -21.56 -24.08 -22.65
CA ALA A 225 -20.72 -24.92 -21.79
C ALA A 225 -21.35 -25.11 -20.39
N HIS A 226 -21.77 -24.01 -19.75
CA HIS A 226 -22.45 -24.05 -18.45
C HIS A 226 -23.79 -24.78 -18.49
N ALA A 227 -24.56 -24.64 -19.59
CA ALA A 227 -25.79 -25.40 -19.80
C ALA A 227 -25.55 -26.92 -19.89
N LYS A 228 -24.37 -27.35 -20.33
CA LYS A 228 -23.95 -28.77 -20.34
C LYS A 228 -23.43 -29.25 -18.97
N GLY A 229 -23.43 -28.39 -17.95
CA GLY A 229 -22.99 -28.72 -16.59
C GLY A 229 -21.51 -28.45 -16.31
N GLN A 230 -20.78 -27.80 -17.22
CA GLN A 230 -19.39 -27.42 -17.01
C GLN A 230 -19.32 -26.10 -16.20
N LYS A 231 -19.21 -26.22 -14.88
CA LYS A 231 -19.33 -25.08 -13.94
C LYS A 231 -18.11 -24.17 -13.88
N TRP A 232 -16.94 -24.69 -14.26
CA TRP A 232 -15.66 -23.98 -14.16
C TRP A 232 -15.16 -23.47 -15.51
N CYS A 233 -15.96 -23.61 -16.57
CA CYS A 233 -15.61 -23.02 -17.85
C CYS A 233 -15.63 -21.50 -17.74
N GLY A 234 -14.58 -20.84 -18.19
CA GLY A 234 -14.49 -19.39 -18.24
C GLY A 234 -13.79 -18.94 -19.51
N ILE A 235 -13.59 -17.63 -19.63
CA ILE A 235 -12.83 -17.05 -20.72
C ILE A 235 -11.36 -17.09 -20.33
N ASP A 236 -10.56 -17.82 -21.10
CA ASP A 236 -9.11 -17.77 -21.04
C ASP A 236 -8.62 -16.72 -22.05
N ILE A 237 -8.03 -15.64 -21.53
CA ILE A 237 -7.53 -14.52 -22.32
C ILE A 237 -6.28 -14.93 -23.11
N GLN A 238 -5.44 -15.83 -22.58
CA GLN A 238 -4.20 -16.23 -23.24
C GLN A 238 -4.47 -17.19 -24.39
N ALA A 239 -5.42 -18.10 -24.21
CA ALA A 239 -5.83 -19.04 -25.24
C ALA A 239 -6.96 -18.50 -26.15
N GLU A 240 -7.45 -17.30 -25.88
CA GLU A 240 -8.53 -16.61 -26.60
C GLU A 240 -9.78 -17.48 -26.82
N ARG A 241 -10.10 -18.35 -25.85
CA ARG A 241 -11.18 -19.35 -25.97
C ARG A 241 -11.85 -19.64 -24.63
N VAL A 242 -13.02 -20.27 -24.70
CA VAL A 242 -13.67 -20.82 -23.51
C VAL A 242 -12.97 -22.13 -23.13
N ALA A 243 -12.47 -22.20 -21.89
CA ALA A 243 -11.75 -23.37 -21.36
C ALA A 243 -12.11 -23.59 -19.89
N ASP A 244 -11.74 -24.74 -19.32
CA ASP A 244 -11.88 -24.97 -17.88
C ASP A 244 -10.81 -24.15 -17.14
N ASN A 245 -11.26 -23.09 -16.47
CA ASN A 245 -10.38 -22.16 -15.78
C ASN A 245 -9.84 -22.74 -14.46
N MET A 246 -10.47 -23.79 -13.92
CA MET A 246 -9.94 -24.50 -12.76
C MET A 246 -8.71 -25.33 -13.17
N GLU A 247 -8.79 -26.04 -14.30
CA GLU A 247 -7.64 -26.77 -14.87
C GLU A 247 -6.56 -25.82 -15.39
N GLY A 248 -6.96 -24.65 -15.91
CA GLY A 248 -6.05 -23.57 -16.33
C GLY A 248 -5.36 -22.82 -15.20
N CYS A 249 -5.55 -23.22 -13.94
CA CYS A 249 -5.01 -22.56 -12.74
C CYS A 249 -5.43 -21.08 -12.60
N ILE A 250 -6.57 -20.69 -13.19
CA ILE A 250 -7.15 -19.35 -13.09
C ILE A 250 -8.12 -19.35 -11.90
N TRP A 251 -7.55 -19.20 -10.70
CA TRP A 251 -8.30 -19.27 -9.45
C TRP A 251 -8.48 -17.89 -8.82
N GLU A 252 -9.65 -17.69 -8.22
CA GLU A 252 -9.96 -16.53 -7.41
C GLU A 252 -10.46 -16.99 -6.03
N PRO A 253 -10.09 -16.31 -4.93
CA PRO A 253 -10.65 -16.63 -3.63
C PRO A 253 -12.15 -16.34 -3.59
N ALA A 254 -12.97 -17.28 -3.08
CA ALA A 254 -14.43 -17.15 -3.05
C ALA A 254 -14.89 -15.87 -2.32
N LEU A 255 -14.20 -15.52 -1.23
CA LEU A 255 -14.42 -14.31 -0.46
C LEU A 255 -14.40 -13.02 -1.31
N VAL A 256 -13.60 -12.98 -2.38
CA VAL A 256 -13.55 -11.80 -3.26
C VAL A 256 -14.84 -11.66 -4.05
N LYS A 257 -15.39 -12.77 -4.57
CA LYS A 257 -16.67 -12.76 -5.28
C LYS A 257 -17.83 -12.42 -4.35
N GLU A 258 -17.87 -13.01 -3.15
CA GLU A 258 -18.92 -12.73 -2.16
C GLU A 258 -18.96 -11.24 -1.79
N ASN A 259 -17.81 -10.67 -1.41
CA ASN A 259 -17.73 -9.26 -1.07
C ASN A 259 -18.10 -8.36 -2.27
N ALA A 260 -17.65 -8.70 -3.47
CA ALA A 260 -17.98 -7.93 -4.68
C ALA A 260 -19.50 -7.90 -4.94
N ILE A 261 -20.17 -9.04 -4.82
CA ILE A 261 -21.63 -9.14 -5.05
C ILE A 261 -22.40 -8.38 -3.98
N ILE A 262 -22.02 -8.52 -2.71
CA ILE A 262 -22.66 -7.81 -1.59
C ILE A 262 -22.51 -6.31 -1.78
N SER A 263 -21.29 -5.81 -1.96
CA SER A 263 -21.03 -4.37 -2.13
C SER A 263 -21.72 -3.79 -3.37
N ALA A 264 -21.71 -4.52 -4.49
CA ALA A 264 -22.41 -4.06 -5.71
C ALA A 264 -23.92 -3.98 -5.51
N THR A 265 -24.51 -4.97 -4.82
CA THR A 265 -25.95 -5.01 -4.55
C THR A 265 -26.35 -3.91 -3.56
N GLU A 266 -25.58 -3.71 -2.49
CA GLU A 266 -25.81 -2.64 -1.51
C GLU A 266 -25.75 -1.26 -2.17
N ALA A 267 -24.74 -1.02 -3.01
CA ALA A 267 -24.62 0.24 -3.75
C ALA A 267 -25.80 0.46 -4.69
N ALA A 268 -26.23 -0.57 -5.43
CA ALA A 268 -27.40 -0.47 -6.31
C ALA A 268 -28.68 -0.18 -5.52
N CYS A 269 -28.92 -0.90 -4.43
CA CYS A 269 -30.09 -0.68 -3.56
C CYS A 269 -30.08 0.72 -2.92
N LEU A 270 -28.92 1.22 -2.50
CA LEU A 270 -28.78 2.56 -1.94
C LEU A 270 -29.24 3.61 -2.96
N ILE A 271 -28.74 3.54 -4.19
CA ILE A 271 -29.14 4.49 -5.24
C ILE A 271 -30.61 4.36 -5.60
N LEU A 272 -31.13 3.13 -5.71
CA LEU A 272 -32.54 2.89 -6.01
C LEU A 272 -33.49 3.33 -4.89
N SER A 273 -33.00 3.39 -3.65
CA SER A 273 -33.78 3.85 -2.49
C SER A 273 -33.90 5.37 -2.38
N ILE A 274 -33.06 6.12 -3.10
CA ILE A 274 -33.09 7.59 -3.10
C ILE A 274 -34.15 8.05 -4.11
N ASP A 275 -35.25 8.59 -3.60
CA ASP A 275 -36.32 9.20 -4.38
C ASP A 275 -36.04 10.67 -4.72
N GLN A 276 -35.34 11.39 -3.82
CA GLN A 276 -35.03 12.80 -3.97
C GLN A 276 -33.59 13.13 -3.54
N THR A 277 -32.88 13.89 -4.40
CA THR A 277 -31.57 14.49 -4.06
C THR A 277 -31.71 16.00 -3.93
N ILE A 278 -31.52 16.53 -2.73
CA ILE A 278 -31.54 17.97 -2.46
C ILE A 278 -30.09 18.47 -2.38
N LYS A 279 -29.72 19.40 -3.26
CA LYS A 279 -28.42 20.05 -3.25
C LYS A 279 -28.55 21.49 -2.78
N ASN A 280 -28.11 21.77 -1.56
CA ASN A 280 -28.02 23.15 -1.06
C ASN A 280 -26.78 23.83 -1.66
N VAL A 281 -27.01 24.77 -2.56
CA VAL A 281 -25.95 25.66 -3.04
C VAL A 281 -25.63 26.62 -1.90
N LYS A 282 -24.35 26.74 -1.51
CA LYS A 282 -23.92 27.79 -0.57
C LYS A 282 -24.28 29.13 -1.19
N SER A 283 -25.07 29.94 -0.50
CA SER A 283 -25.25 31.34 -0.88
C SER A 283 -23.88 32.00 -0.87
N SER A 284 -23.42 32.46 -2.04
CA SER A 284 -22.35 33.42 -2.13
C SER A 284 -22.85 34.69 -1.43
N ASN A 285 -22.52 34.85 -0.14
CA ASN A 285 -22.49 36.16 0.50
C ASN A 285 -21.34 36.96 -0.12
N GLU A 286 -21.46 37.29 -1.41
CA GLU A 286 -20.87 38.52 -1.90
C GLU A 286 -21.77 39.63 -1.37
N MET A 287 -21.38 40.19 -0.23
CA MET A 287 -21.89 41.49 0.18
C MET A 287 -21.68 42.45 -1.01
N PRO A 288 -22.71 43.16 -1.49
CA PRO A 288 -22.50 44.24 -2.45
C PRO A 288 -21.50 45.20 -1.83
N GLY A 289 -20.34 45.36 -2.47
CA GLY A 289 -19.26 46.20 -1.98
C GLY A 289 -19.79 47.58 -1.58
N LEU A 290 -19.41 48.02 -0.37
CA LEU A 290 -19.63 49.40 0.04
C LEU A 290 -19.05 50.33 -1.04
N PRO A 291 -19.81 51.33 -1.51
CA PRO A 291 -19.25 52.37 -2.35
C PRO A 291 -18.20 53.13 -1.53
N GLY A 292 -16.99 53.23 -2.07
CA GLY A 292 -15.90 53.98 -1.46
C GLY A 292 -16.31 55.42 -1.18
N GLN A 293 -16.04 55.88 0.04
CA GLN A 293 -16.02 57.31 0.36
C GLN A 293 -14.62 57.85 0.06
N HIS A 294 -14.61 58.85 -0.82
CA HIS A 294 -13.53 59.81 -1.01
C HIS A 294 -13.30 60.65 0.25
#